data_AF-A0AAI9J4S8-F1
#
_entry.id   AF-A0AAI9J4S8-F1
#
_cell.length_a   1.000
_cell.length_b   1.000
_cell.length_c   1.000
_cell.angle_alpha   90.00
_cell.angle_beta   90.00
_cell.angle_gamma   90.00
#
_symmetry.space_group_name_H-M   'P 1'
#
loop_
_entity.id
_entity.type
_entity.pdbx_description
1 polymer ?
#
loop_
_entity_poly.entity_id
_entity_poly.type
_entity_poly.pdbx_seq_one_letter_code
_entity_poly.pdbx_strand_id
1 'polypeptide(L)'
;MKKQVVEYVPCGVPRLRPVMAGLALAACHGLASAAPALPPATVDMGMHQLALFPGATFIPMAMSSDATVLAGIGTMGGPGQYAAMWPLSDPSPYYVIAGERSGFQALNQDGRVAVGAMVIAGLSQAARWDNGSWFQPLGLGTDGATQSYASGVSADGNVVVGWLTWDSAGERRPFRWT
;
A
#
# COMPACT_ATOMS: atom_id res chain seq x y z
N MET A 1 -35.81 -5.89 25.10
CA MET A 1 -35.34 -5.17 23.90
C MET A 1 -34.76 -6.20 22.94
N LYS A 2 -35.47 -6.54 21.85
CA LYS A 2 -35.06 -7.60 20.93
C LYS A 2 -34.05 -7.03 19.92
N LYS A 3 -32.81 -7.52 19.93
CA LYS A 3 -31.80 -7.20 18.91
C LYS A 3 -32.10 -8.03 17.67
N GLN A 4 -32.32 -7.39 16.52
CA GLN A 4 -32.34 -8.06 15.22
C GLN A 4 -30.90 -8.13 14.69
N VAL A 5 -30.49 -9.33 14.27
CA VAL A 5 -29.24 -9.58 13.57
C VAL A 5 -29.56 -9.47 12.07
N VAL A 6 -28.85 -8.60 11.36
CA VAL A 6 -28.95 -8.49 9.90
C VAL A 6 -27.86 -9.38 9.31
N GLU A 7 -28.24 -10.51 8.73
CA GLU A 7 -27.35 -11.36 7.93
C GLU A 7 -27.31 -10.83 6.50
N TYR A 8 -26.11 -10.47 6.03
CA TYR A 8 -25.85 -10.18 4.62
C TYR A 8 -25.49 -11.48 3.91
N VAL A 9 -26.37 -11.96 3.02
CA VAL A 9 -26.04 -13.06 2.10
C VAL A 9 -25.42 -12.43 0.84
N PRO A 10 -24.14 -12.66 0.52
CA PRO A 10 -23.57 -12.19 -0.73
C PRO A 10 -24.20 -12.98 -1.88
N CYS A 11 -24.71 -12.28 -2.90
CA CYS A 11 -25.20 -12.88 -4.12
C CYS A 11 -24.11 -13.77 -4.74
N GLY A 12 -24.33 -15.09 -4.70
CA GLY A 12 -23.40 -16.07 -5.24
C GLY A 12 -23.23 -15.93 -6.75
N VAL A 13 -21.98 -16.03 -7.20
CA VAL A 13 -21.62 -16.18 -8.62
C VAL A 13 -22.26 -17.47 -9.16
N PRO A 14 -23.01 -17.45 -10.27
CA PRO A 14 -23.59 -18.67 -10.81
C PRO A 14 -22.48 -19.57 -11.38
N ARG A 15 -22.25 -20.73 -10.74
CA ARG A 15 -21.51 -21.84 -11.35
C ARG A 15 -22.47 -22.62 -12.26
N LEU A 16 -22.21 -22.58 -13.57
CA LEU A 16 -22.90 -23.39 -14.56
C LEU A 16 -22.77 -24.87 -14.22
N ARG A 17 -23.90 -25.55 -14.02
CA ARG A 17 -24.03 -27.01 -14.17
C ARG A 17 -25.05 -27.27 -15.29
N PRO A 18 -24.75 -28.10 -16.30
CA PRO A 18 -25.75 -28.50 -17.26
C PRO A 18 -26.58 -29.64 -16.67
N VAL A 19 -27.91 -29.60 -16.82
CA VAL A 19 -28.77 -30.71 -17.29
C VAL A 19 -30.22 -30.19 -17.42
N MET A 20 -30.70 -30.25 -18.66
CA MET A 20 -32.05 -30.45 -19.22
C MET A 20 -33.31 -29.77 -18.65
N ALA A 21 -33.89 -28.97 -19.55
CA ALA A 21 -35.28 -28.99 -20.06
C ALA A 21 -36.47 -28.82 -19.09
N GLY A 22 -37.16 -27.69 -19.24
CA GLY A 22 -38.51 -27.46 -18.71
C GLY A 22 -39.02 -26.08 -19.12
N LEU A 23 -39.91 -26.03 -20.10
CA LEU A 23 -40.49 -24.85 -20.73
C LEU A 23 -41.38 -24.05 -19.77
N ALA A 24 -41.10 -22.76 -19.57
CA ALA A 24 -42.09 -21.76 -19.17
C ALA A 24 -41.64 -20.37 -19.68
N LEU A 25 -42.19 -19.95 -20.82
CA LEU A 25 -42.00 -18.60 -21.34
C LEU A 25 -42.91 -17.65 -20.53
N ALA A 26 -42.42 -17.18 -19.39
CA ALA A 26 -43.06 -16.08 -18.67
C ALA A 26 -42.55 -14.76 -19.26
N ALA A 27 -43.40 -14.08 -20.02
CA ALA A 27 -43.14 -12.72 -20.50
C ALA A 27 -43.12 -11.75 -19.31
N CYS A 28 -41.95 -11.54 -18.71
CA CYS A 28 -41.72 -10.40 -17.83
C CYS A 28 -41.76 -9.12 -18.68
N HIS A 29 -42.90 -8.44 -18.70
CA HIS A 29 -42.94 -7.01 -18.96
C HIS A 29 -42.26 -6.29 -17.79
N GLY A 30 -40.94 -6.37 -17.76
CA GLY A 30 -40.12 -5.58 -16.84
C GLY A 30 -40.19 -4.14 -17.28
N LEU A 31 -40.92 -3.32 -16.52
CA LEU A 31 -40.73 -1.88 -16.51
C LEU A 31 -39.22 -1.64 -16.43
N ALA A 32 -38.62 -1.16 -17.52
CA ALA A 32 -37.30 -0.56 -17.47
C ALA A 32 -37.45 0.71 -16.63
N SER A 33 -37.42 0.55 -15.30
CA SER A 33 -37.07 1.63 -14.40
C SER A 33 -35.66 2.03 -14.84
N ALA A 34 -35.58 3.13 -15.58
CA ALA A 34 -34.31 3.77 -15.82
C ALA A 34 -33.71 4.01 -14.44
N ALA A 35 -32.69 3.21 -14.10
CA ALA A 35 -31.91 3.46 -12.90
C ALA A 35 -31.51 4.93 -12.99
N PRO A 36 -31.82 5.77 -11.97
CA PRO A 36 -31.45 7.17 -12.03
C PRO A 36 -29.96 7.21 -12.32
N ALA A 37 -29.59 7.98 -13.35
CA ALA A 37 -28.19 8.20 -13.67
C ALA A 37 -27.49 8.59 -12.37
N LEU A 38 -26.53 7.77 -11.94
CA LEU A 38 -25.70 8.10 -10.78
C LEU A 38 -25.22 9.53 -11.01
N PRO A 39 -25.44 10.46 -10.07
CA PRO A 39 -24.95 11.81 -10.23
C PRO A 39 -23.45 11.70 -10.56
N PRO A 40 -22.93 12.56 -11.46
CA PRO A 40 -21.51 12.55 -11.77
C PRO A 40 -20.77 12.61 -10.45
N ALA A 41 -19.86 11.66 -10.24
CA ALA A 41 -19.07 11.60 -9.01
C ALA A 41 -18.47 12.99 -8.79
N THR A 42 -19.00 13.70 -7.79
CA THR A 42 -18.53 15.04 -7.46
C THR A 42 -17.12 14.86 -6.92
N VAL A 43 -16.14 15.41 -7.63
CA VAL A 43 -14.75 15.42 -7.16
C VAL A 43 -14.72 16.25 -5.89
N ASP A 44 -14.49 15.58 -4.76
CA ASP A 44 -14.28 16.24 -3.48
C ASP A 44 -12.87 16.82 -3.47
N MET A 45 -12.77 18.14 -3.55
CA MET A 45 -11.52 18.91 -3.46
C MET A 45 -11.35 19.54 -2.07
N GLY A 46 -12.13 19.10 -1.08
CA GLY A 46 -12.05 19.56 0.30
C GLY A 46 -10.86 18.96 1.05
N MET A 47 -10.37 19.71 2.04
CA MET A 47 -9.39 19.21 2.99
C MET A 47 -10.09 18.37 4.06
N HIS A 48 -9.77 17.09 4.13
CA HIS A 48 -10.30 16.17 5.13
C HIS A 48 -9.20 15.65 6.03
N GLN A 49 -9.44 15.67 7.34
CA GLN A 49 -8.53 15.07 8.29
C GLN A 49 -8.60 13.54 8.18
N LEU A 50 -7.44 12.90 8.07
CA LEU A 50 -7.32 11.44 8.05
C LEU A 50 -7.35 10.89 9.48
N ALA A 51 -8.01 9.75 9.68
CA ALA A 51 -8.32 9.20 11.00
C ALA A 51 -7.15 8.41 11.62
N LEU A 52 -6.29 9.07 12.41
CA LEU A 52 -5.20 8.41 13.13
C LEU A 52 -5.65 7.73 14.43
N PHE A 53 -4.84 6.80 14.93
CA PHE A 53 -4.99 6.30 16.30
C PHE A 53 -4.79 7.42 17.35
N PRO A 54 -5.53 7.39 18.47
CA PRO A 54 -5.36 8.38 19.53
C PRO A 54 -3.92 8.45 20.05
N GLY A 55 -3.34 9.66 20.07
CA GLY A 55 -1.97 9.90 20.53
C GLY A 55 -0.88 9.56 19.51
N ALA A 56 -1.24 9.04 18.34
CA ALA A 56 -0.30 8.84 17.25
C ALA A 56 -0.09 10.11 16.43
N THR A 57 1.15 10.37 16.03
CA THR A 57 1.45 11.30 14.94
C THR A 57 1.83 10.50 13.70
N PHE A 58 1.56 11.03 12.52
CA PHE A 58 2.00 10.44 11.25
C PHE A 58 2.21 11.53 10.22
N ILE A 59 3.40 11.55 9.62
CA ILE A 59 3.80 12.43 8.53
C ILE A 59 3.87 11.55 7.28
N PRO A 60 2.90 11.66 6.35
CA PRO A 60 2.96 10.93 5.09
C PRO A 60 4.11 11.46 4.23
N MET A 61 4.88 10.55 3.64
CA MET A 61 5.98 10.83 2.71
C MET A 61 5.74 10.25 1.32
N ALA A 62 4.91 9.21 1.23
CA ALA A 62 4.49 8.60 -0.03
C ALA A 62 3.04 8.11 0.05
N MET A 63 2.41 7.94 -1.11
CA MET A 63 1.05 7.44 -1.26
C MET A 63 0.99 6.46 -2.43
N SER A 64 0.16 5.41 -2.30
CA SER A 64 -0.16 4.52 -3.42
C SER A 64 -0.94 5.28 -4.51
N SER A 65 -0.81 4.88 -5.78
CA SER A 65 -1.51 5.60 -6.87
C SER A 65 -3.03 5.48 -6.82
N ASP A 66 -3.55 4.45 -6.13
CA ASP A 66 -4.99 4.30 -5.86
C ASP A 66 -5.47 5.12 -4.64
N ALA A 67 -4.57 5.85 -3.99
CA ALA A 67 -4.81 6.69 -2.81
C ALA A 67 -5.40 5.94 -1.60
N THR A 68 -5.18 4.63 -1.49
CA THR A 68 -5.69 3.82 -0.37
C THR A 68 -4.69 3.61 0.77
N VAL A 69 -3.39 3.81 0.50
CA VAL A 69 -2.30 3.58 1.46
C VAL A 69 -1.34 4.76 1.47
N LEU A 70 -0.95 5.19 2.67
CA LEU A 70 0.13 6.15 2.90
C LEU A 70 1.35 5.44 3.50
N ALA A 71 2.55 5.88 3.15
CA ALA A 71 3.78 5.50 3.85
C ALA A 71 4.42 6.75 4.46
N GLY A 72 4.98 6.63 5.65
CA GLY A 72 5.42 7.78 6.41
C GLY A 72 6.11 7.43 7.70
N ILE A 73 6.39 8.46 8.49
CA ILE A 73 6.98 8.34 9.83
C ILE A 73 6.02 8.86 10.89
N GLY A 74 6.08 8.32 12.10
CA GLY A 74 5.18 8.70 13.18
C GLY A 74 5.71 8.39 14.57
N THR A 75 4.91 8.72 15.58
CA THR A 75 5.13 8.35 16.98
C THR A 75 3.89 7.63 17.52
N MET A 76 4.07 6.57 18.32
CA MET A 76 2.95 5.85 18.96
C MET A 76 2.74 6.35 20.40
N GLY A 77 2.58 7.67 20.59
CA GLY A 77 2.35 8.25 21.92
C GLY A 77 3.54 8.21 22.90
N GLY A 78 4.74 7.85 22.44
CA GLY A 78 5.99 7.85 23.22
C GLY A 78 7.18 8.39 22.40
N PRO A 79 8.41 8.44 22.97
CA PRO A 79 9.57 9.09 22.34
C PRO A 79 10.16 8.34 21.13
N GLY A 80 9.64 7.16 20.77
CA GLY A 80 10.13 6.38 19.64
C GLY A 80 9.45 6.76 18.32
N GLN A 81 10.25 7.09 17.30
CA GLN A 81 9.78 7.18 15.93
C GLN A 81 9.63 5.79 15.30
N TYR A 82 8.60 5.65 14.45
CA TYR A 82 8.42 4.49 13.59
C TYR A 82 8.26 4.95 12.14
N ALA A 83 8.69 4.12 11.19
CA ALA A 83 8.21 4.21 9.80
C ALA A 83 7.07 3.20 9.62
N ALA A 84 5.97 3.61 9.00
CA ALA A 84 4.86 2.72 8.73
C ALA A 84 4.18 2.95 7.39
N MET A 85 3.45 1.92 6.98
CA MET A 85 2.44 1.96 5.94
C MET A 85 1.07 1.92 6.60
N TRP A 86 0.20 2.83 6.20
CA TRP A 86 -1.06 3.13 6.84
C TRP A 86 -2.20 3.01 5.82
N PRO A 87 -3.06 1.97 5.92
CA PRO A 87 -4.28 1.88 5.15
C PRO A 87 -5.30 2.93 5.60
N LEU A 88 -5.98 3.56 4.64
CA LEU A 88 -7.04 4.52 4.96
C LEU A 88 -8.37 3.83 5.35
N SER A 89 -8.55 2.56 4.98
CA SER A 89 -9.76 1.79 5.30
C SER A 89 -9.77 1.20 6.71
N ASP A 90 -8.59 0.96 7.29
CA ASP A 90 -8.40 0.45 8.64
C ASP A 90 -7.15 1.15 9.19
N PRO A 91 -7.26 1.90 10.30
CA PRO A 91 -6.14 2.70 10.78
C PRO A 91 -4.93 1.87 11.23
N SER A 92 -5.04 0.53 11.32
CA SER A 92 -3.97 -0.39 11.71
C SER A 92 -2.83 -0.47 10.69
N PRO A 93 -1.60 0.01 10.99
CA PRO A 93 -0.47 -0.15 10.09
C PRO A 93 -0.02 -1.60 10.06
N TYR A 94 0.33 -2.11 8.88
CA TYR A 94 0.82 -3.48 8.70
C TYR A 94 2.34 -3.56 8.55
N TYR A 95 3.04 -2.42 8.47
CA TYR A 95 4.49 -2.32 8.62
C TYR A 95 4.82 -1.29 9.69
N VAL A 96 5.59 -1.68 10.70
CA VAL A 96 6.09 -0.77 11.73
C VAL A 96 7.58 -1.06 11.90
N ILE A 97 8.43 -0.15 11.40
CA ILE A 97 9.88 -0.22 11.57
C ILE A 97 10.24 0.72 12.70
N ALA A 98 10.62 0.17 13.85
CA ALA A 98 11.12 0.95 14.98
C ALA A 98 12.62 1.24 14.78
N GLY A 99 13.00 2.52 14.75
CA GLY A 99 14.40 2.96 14.67
C GLY A 99 14.65 4.08 13.65
N GLU A 100 15.31 5.15 14.10
CA GLU A 100 15.37 6.50 13.51
C GLU A 100 16.07 6.68 12.15
N ARG A 101 16.44 5.62 11.42
CA ARG A 101 17.25 5.77 10.20
C ARG A 101 16.79 4.96 8.99
N SER A 102 15.63 4.30 9.11
CA SER A 102 15.09 3.45 8.06
C SER A 102 13.71 3.95 7.69
N GLY A 103 13.47 4.21 6.40
CA GLY A 103 12.24 4.88 5.97
C GLY A 103 11.84 4.52 4.55
N PHE A 104 10.53 4.49 4.33
CA PHE A 104 9.92 4.30 3.02
C PHE A 104 10.10 5.56 2.17
N GLN A 105 10.43 5.38 0.90
CA GLN A 105 10.58 6.43 -0.11
C GLN A 105 9.51 6.33 -1.20
N ALA A 106 9.06 5.11 -1.52
CA ALA A 106 8.04 4.89 -2.54
C ALA A 106 7.18 3.65 -2.26
N LEU A 107 5.99 3.65 -2.87
CA LEU A 107 5.01 2.58 -2.84
C LEU A 107 4.63 2.18 -4.27
N ASN A 108 4.29 0.91 -4.47
CA ASN A 108 3.67 0.43 -5.71
C ASN A 108 2.16 0.77 -5.74
N GLN A 109 1.49 0.41 -6.84
CA GLN A 109 0.14 0.89 -7.13
C GLN A 109 -0.91 0.53 -6.07
N ASP A 110 -0.84 -0.68 -5.52
CA ASP A 110 -1.77 -1.20 -4.50
C ASP A 110 -1.24 -1.01 -3.06
N GLY A 111 -0.12 -0.30 -2.90
CA GLY A 111 0.50 -0.07 -1.60
C GLY A 111 0.96 -1.35 -0.89
N ARG A 112 1.18 -2.47 -1.58
CA ARG A 112 1.67 -3.72 -0.96
C ARG A 112 3.18 -3.87 -0.97
N VAL A 113 3.85 -3.14 -1.86
CA VAL A 113 5.30 -3.11 -1.98
C VAL A 113 5.77 -1.70 -1.68
N ALA A 114 6.64 -1.59 -0.67
CA ALA A 114 7.34 -0.36 -0.36
C ALA A 114 8.83 -0.53 -0.55
N VAL A 115 9.51 0.58 -0.84
CA VAL A 115 10.97 0.61 -0.98
C VAL A 115 11.55 1.81 -0.27
N GLY A 116 12.82 1.71 0.10
CA GLY A 116 13.53 2.75 0.82
C GLY A 116 14.91 2.28 1.22
N ALA A 117 15.36 2.66 2.41
CA ALA A 117 16.63 2.21 2.96
C ALA A 117 16.47 1.77 4.42
N MET A 118 17.32 0.84 4.83
CA MET A 118 17.43 0.35 6.20
C MET A 118 18.89 0.27 6.63
N VAL A 119 19.16 0.54 7.91
CA VAL A 119 20.50 0.40 8.46
C VAL A 119 20.76 -1.05 8.85
N ILE A 120 21.73 -1.68 8.18
CA ILE A 120 22.15 -3.07 8.40
C ILE A 120 23.65 -3.04 8.68
N ALA A 121 24.05 -3.52 9.87
CA ALA A 121 25.44 -3.50 10.33
C ALA A 121 26.13 -2.12 10.23
N GLY A 122 25.37 -1.03 10.43
CA GLY A 122 25.88 0.35 10.36
C GLY A 122 25.89 0.98 8.97
N LEU A 123 25.49 0.24 7.93
CA LEU A 123 25.41 0.74 6.55
C LEU A 123 23.95 0.92 6.13
N SER A 124 23.64 2.01 5.44
CA SER A 124 22.35 2.19 4.77
C SER A 124 22.30 1.28 3.55
N GLN A 125 21.33 0.36 3.53
CA GLN A 125 21.08 -0.53 2.41
C GLN A 125 19.67 -0.33 1.87
N ALA A 126 19.55 -0.26 0.56
CA ALA A 126 18.30 -0.27 -0.16
C ALA A 126 17.52 -1.52 0.25
N ALA A 127 16.26 -1.32 0.61
CA ALA A 127 15.41 -2.39 1.09
C ALA A 127 14.03 -2.30 0.45
N ARG A 128 13.42 -3.48 0.32
CA ARG A 128 12.06 -3.69 -0.16
C ARG A 128 11.24 -4.36 0.92
N TRP A 129 9.99 -3.95 1.07
CA TRP A 129 9.01 -4.57 1.97
C TRP A 129 7.84 -5.04 1.13
N ASP A 130 7.51 -6.32 1.21
CA ASP A 130 6.37 -6.94 0.52
C ASP A 130 5.37 -7.53 1.50
N ASN A 131 4.08 -7.40 1.17
CA ASN A 131 2.94 -7.81 2.00
C ASN A 131 3.13 -9.18 2.69
N GLY A 132 3.41 -9.16 4.00
CA GLY A 132 3.55 -10.36 4.84
C GLY A 132 4.99 -10.86 5.07
N SER A 133 5.98 -10.36 4.34
CA SER A 133 7.39 -10.65 4.62
C SER A 133 8.02 -9.58 5.51
N TRP A 134 9.11 -9.95 6.18
CA TRP A 134 10.06 -8.96 6.70
C TRP A 134 10.75 -8.23 5.52
N PHE A 135 11.63 -7.28 5.78
CA PHE A 135 12.30 -6.58 4.69
C PHE A 135 13.26 -7.49 3.91
N GLN A 136 13.43 -7.21 2.63
CA GLN A 136 14.46 -7.76 1.76
C GLN A 136 15.54 -6.70 1.51
N PRO A 137 16.79 -6.89 1.97
CA PRO A 137 17.91 -6.08 1.50
C PRO A 137 18.14 -6.31 0.00
N LEU A 138 18.32 -5.23 -0.75
CA LEU A 138 18.71 -5.27 -2.17
C LEU A 138 20.24 -5.28 -2.34
N GLY A 139 20.97 -5.14 -1.22
CA GLY A 139 22.43 -5.17 -1.18
C GLY A 139 23.09 -3.86 -1.64
N LEU A 140 24.41 -3.93 -1.82
CA LEU A 140 25.28 -2.82 -2.22
C LEU A 140 25.78 -2.97 -3.68
N GLY A 141 25.18 -3.86 -4.49
CA GLY A 141 25.69 -4.18 -5.83
C GLY A 141 27.04 -4.93 -5.80
N THR A 142 27.76 -4.93 -6.93
CA THR A 142 29.10 -5.53 -7.06
C THR A 142 30.18 -4.58 -6.51
N ASP A 143 31.03 -5.12 -5.63
CA ASP A 143 32.23 -4.58 -4.98
C ASP A 143 32.50 -3.07 -5.07
N GLY A 144 32.41 -2.39 -3.90
CA GLY A 144 32.93 -1.03 -3.68
C GLY A 144 31.92 -0.03 -3.14
N ALA A 145 30.61 -0.29 -3.23
CA ALA A 145 29.62 0.63 -2.68
C ALA A 145 29.56 0.55 -1.15
N THR A 146 29.42 1.71 -0.50
CA THR A 146 29.35 1.86 0.95
C THR A 146 27.91 2.02 1.45
N GLN A 147 27.00 2.48 0.58
CA GLN A 147 25.58 2.66 0.89
C GLN A 147 24.72 2.42 -0.35
N SER A 148 23.46 2.03 -0.15
CA SER A 148 22.43 2.00 -1.19
C SER A 148 21.09 2.53 -0.68
N TYR A 149 20.34 3.15 -1.58
CA TYR A 149 19.03 3.74 -1.30
C TYR A 149 18.07 3.46 -2.45
N ALA A 150 16.92 2.85 -2.15
CA ALA A 150 15.84 2.76 -3.11
C ALA A 150 14.98 4.04 -3.09
N SER A 151 14.62 4.52 -4.27
CA SER A 151 13.89 5.78 -4.47
C SER A 151 12.58 5.61 -5.24
N GLY A 152 12.39 4.47 -5.91
CA GLY A 152 11.20 4.20 -6.71
C GLY A 152 10.97 2.72 -6.91
N VAL A 153 9.71 2.36 -7.10
CA VAL A 153 9.26 1.00 -7.40
C VAL A 153 8.23 1.06 -8.53
N SER A 154 8.23 0.07 -9.43
CA SER A 154 7.23 -0.05 -10.48
C SER A 154 5.83 -0.31 -9.90
N ALA A 155 4.79 0.01 -10.68
CA ALA A 155 3.40 -0.18 -10.28
C ALA A 155 3.08 -1.63 -9.86
N ASP A 156 3.70 -2.61 -10.52
CA ASP A 156 3.57 -4.04 -10.22
C ASP A 156 4.47 -4.52 -9.07
N GLY A 157 5.36 -3.67 -8.53
CA GLY A 157 6.22 -4.00 -7.39
C GLY A 157 7.47 -4.82 -7.72
N ASN A 158 7.75 -5.09 -9.00
CA ASN A 158 8.82 -6.00 -9.45
C ASN A 158 10.15 -5.31 -9.77
N VAL A 159 10.13 -4.02 -10.12
CA VAL A 159 11.32 -3.26 -10.47
C VAL A 159 11.56 -2.21 -9.39
N VAL A 160 12.77 -2.18 -8.84
CA VAL A 160 13.18 -1.15 -7.88
C VAL A 160 14.32 -0.33 -8.48
N VAL A 161 14.26 0.99 -8.34
CA VAL A 161 15.31 1.91 -8.80
C VAL A 161 15.82 2.74 -7.63
N GLY A 162 17.09 3.11 -7.73
CA GLY A 162 17.75 3.82 -6.65
C GLY A 162 19.15 4.24 -7.01
N TRP A 163 19.94 4.50 -5.98
CA TRP A 163 21.34 4.87 -6.13
C TRP A 163 22.21 4.25 -5.05
N LEU A 164 23.49 4.13 -5.39
CA LEU A 164 24.57 3.57 -4.57
C LEU A 164 25.64 4.65 -4.36
N THR A 165 26.27 4.65 -3.19
CA THR A 165 27.43 5.51 -2.90
C THR A 165 28.70 4.68 -3.04
N TRP A 166 29.67 5.10 -3.86
CA TRP A 166 30.86 4.28 -4.18
C TRP A 166 32.18 4.67 -3.51
N ASP A 167 32.21 5.76 -2.73
CA ASP A 167 33.43 6.25 -2.09
C ASP A 167 33.15 7.24 -0.94
N SER A 168 34.22 7.78 -0.34
CA SER A 168 34.13 8.85 0.67
C SER A 168 33.81 10.23 0.08
N ALA A 169 33.90 10.39 -1.25
CA ALA A 169 33.52 11.61 -1.95
C ALA A 169 32.00 11.71 -2.20
N GLY A 170 31.27 10.61 -1.99
CA GLY A 170 29.81 10.57 -2.10
C GLY A 170 29.33 10.38 -3.54
N GLU A 171 30.13 9.77 -4.42
CA GLU A 171 29.72 9.50 -5.81
C GLU A 171 28.45 8.63 -5.83
N ARG A 172 27.36 9.16 -6.40
CA ARG A 172 26.08 8.45 -6.53
C ARG A 172 25.94 7.83 -7.91
N ARG A 173 25.77 6.51 -7.96
CA ARG A 173 25.51 5.78 -9.21
C ARG A 173 24.12 5.16 -9.20
N PRO A 174 23.35 5.25 -10.29
CA PRO A 174 22.02 4.68 -10.35
C PRO A 174 22.07 3.15 -10.37
N PHE A 175 21.06 2.49 -9.81
CA PHE A 175 20.84 1.07 -9.99
C PHE A 175 19.39 0.77 -10.35
N ARG A 176 19.20 -0.40 -10.95
CA ARG A 176 17.92 -1.08 -11.13
C ARG A 176 18.02 -2.50 -10.60
N TRP A 177 17.02 -2.92 -9.85
CA TRP A 177 16.86 -4.26 -9.32
C TRP A 177 15.60 -4.91 -9.92
N THR A 178 15.69 -6.19 -10.27
CA THR A 178 14.64 -7.04 -10.87
C THR A 178 14.81 -8.48 -10.45
#